data_AF-A0A380E4B8-F1
#
_entry.id   AF-A0A380E4B8-F1
#
_cell.length_a   1.000
_cell.length_b   1.000
_cell.length_c   1.000
_cell.angle_alpha   90.00
_cell.angle_beta   90.00
_cell.angle_gamma   90.00
#
_symmetry.space_group_name_H-M   'P 1'
#
loop_
_entity.id
_entity.type
_entity.pdbx_description
1 polymer ?
#
loop_
_entity_poly.entity_id
_entity_poly.type
_entity_poly.pdbx_seq_one_letter_code
_entity_poly.pdbx_strand_id
1 'polypeptide(L)'
;MITNDGDFNHVLMSPNKHVSKKYEVISANPITEDDIQAFKEGVTLSDGKVKPAILTYIDNQTSHVTIYEGKYHQVKRMFHSIQMRYYI
;
A
#
# COMPACT_ATOMS: atom_id res chain seq x y z
N MET A 1 15.84 -20.30 7.06
CA MET A 1 15.26 -19.68 8.27
C MET A 1 13.84 -19.28 7.95
N ILE A 2 12.93 -19.67 8.83
CA ILE A 2 11.48 -19.78 8.64
C ILE A 2 10.86 -18.39 8.71
N THR A 3 10.03 -18.10 7.71
CA THR A 3 9.17 -16.93 7.53
C THR A 3 8.37 -16.69 8.81
N ASN A 4 8.58 -15.54 9.45
CA ASN A 4 7.76 -15.14 10.59
C ASN A 4 6.59 -14.32 10.04
N ASP A 5 5.41 -14.90 10.20
CA ASP A 5 4.07 -14.41 9.94
C ASP A 5 3.84 -12.93 10.26
N GLY A 6 3.20 -12.24 9.31
CA GLY A 6 2.27 -11.16 9.58
C GLY A 6 0.94 -11.55 8.93
N ASP A 7 -0.15 -11.44 9.66
CA ASP A 7 -1.48 -11.73 9.16
C ASP A 7 -1.98 -10.55 8.31
N PHE A 8 -1.93 -10.69 6.99
CA PHE A 8 -2.60 -9.76 6.08
C PHE A 8 -4.12 -9.98 6.20
N ASN A 9 -4.78 -9.17 7.01
CA ASN A 9 -6.25 -9.19 7.12
C ASN A 9 -6.85 -8.58 5.84
N HIS A 10 -6.96 -9.41 4.81
CA HIS A 10 -7.23 -9.02 3.43
C HIS A 10 -8.74 -8.79 3.21
N VAL A 11 -9.35 -7.75 3.78
CA VAL A 11 -10.74 -7.39 3.46
C VAL A 11 -10.79 -6.61 2.14
N LEU A 12 -10.86 -7.36 1.04
CA LEU A 12 -10.95 -6.83 -0.32
C LEU A 12 -12.40 -6.38 -0.62
N MET A 13 -12.76 -5.12 -0.34
CA MET A 13 -14.04 -4.55 -0.79
C MET A 13 -13.94 -3.93 -2.20
N SER A 14 -14.02 -4.76 -3.24
CA SER A 14 -14.83 -4.48 -4.44
C SER A 14 -14.62 -5.54 -5.52
N PRO A 15 -15.70 -6.21 -5.99
CA PRO A 15 -15.67 -7.07 -7.14
C PRO A 15 -15.89 -6.23 -8.42
N ASN A 16 -15.07 -6.46 -9.44
CA ASN A 16 -15.24 -6.07 -10.84
C ASN A 16 -14.67 -4.72 -11.37
N LYS A 17 -14.37 -4.81 -12.67
CA LYS A 17 -13.53 -3.98 -13.53
C LYS A 17 -13.81 -2.47 -13.42
N HIS A 18 -12.74 -1.67 -13.52
CA HIS A 18 -12.73 -0.20 -13.49
C HIS A 18 -12.99 0.48 -12.12
N VAL A 19 -13.07 -0.29 -11.04
CA VAL A 19 -13.28 0.24 -9.69
C VAL A 19 -11.96 0.26 -8.92
N SER A 20 -11.73 1.35 -8.18
CA SER A 20 -10.61 1.50 -7.26
C SER A 20 -10.62 0.41 -6.19
N LYS A 21 -9.44 -0.09 -5.82
CA LYS A 21 -9.29 -1.09 -4.75
C LYS A 21 -8.75 -0.42 -3.51
N LYS A 22 -9.47 -0.55 -2.39
CA LYS A 22 -9.06 -0.05 -1.08
C LYS A 22 -8.51 -1.21 -0.24
N TYR A 23 -7.38 -0.96 0.40
CA TYR A 23 -6.65 -1.90 1.26
C TYR A 23 -6.42 -1.24 2.61
N GLU A 24 -6.53 -2.01 3.68
CA GLU A 24 -6.00 -1.64 4.99
C GLU A 24 -4.58 -2.20 5.12
N VAL A 25 -3.66 -1.39 5.64
CA VAL A 25 -2.25 -1.73 5.77
C VAL A 25 -1.76 -1.33 7.15
N ILE A 26 -1.19 -2.31 7.85
CA ILE A 26 -0.53 -2.13 9.14
C ILE A 26 0.98 -1.97 8.89
N SER A 27 1.53 -0.84 9.31
CA SER A 27 2.93 -0.46 9.11
C SER A 27 3.66 -0.42 10.44
N ALA A 28 4.96 -0.76 10.45
CA ALA A 28 5.75 -0.74 11.68
C ALA A 28 5.99 0.69 12.19
N ASN A 29 6.00 1.65 11.27
CA ASN A 29 6.20 3.06 11.54
C ASN A 29 4.95 3.85 11.12
N PRO A 30 4.69 5.00 11.76
CA PRO A 30 3.64 5.92 11.34
C PRO A 30 3.86 6.41 9.91
N ILE A 31 2.75 6.65 9.20
CA ILE A 31 2.74 7.29 7.89
C ILE A 31 3.14 8.76 8.02
N THR A 32 4.06 9.21 7.17
CA THR A 32 4.47 10.62 7.07
C THR A 32 3.76 11.34 5.93
N GLU A 33 3.79 12.67 5.93
CA GLU A 33 3.25 13.47 4.82
C GLU A 33 3.98 13.19 3.49
N ASP A 34 5.30 12.94 3.54
CA ASP A 34 6.10 12.57 2.38
C ASP A 34 5.63 11.24 1.76
N ASP A 35 5.26 10.26 2.58
CA ASP A 35 4.70 8.99 2.09
C ASP A 35 3.38 9.20 1.36
N ILE A 36 2.51 10.06 1.90
CA ILE A 36 1.22 10.41 1.28
C ILE A 36 1.46 11.08 -0.07
N GLN A 37 2.42 12.00 -0.14
CA GLN A 37 2.77 12.70 -1.37
C GLN A 37 3.37 11.74 -2.41
N ALA A 38 4.26 10.82 -2.00
CA ALA A 38 4.83 9.81 -2.88
C ALA A 38 3.76 8.90 -3.50
N PHE A 39 2.75 8.48 -2.72
CA PHE A 39 1.62 7.71 -3.22
C PHE A 39 0.76 8.52 -4.20
N LYS A 40 0.51 9.80 -3.89
CA LYS A 40 -0.27 10.73 -4.72
C LYS A 40 0.40 11.03 -6.08
N GLU A 41 1.72 11.09 -6.12
CA GLU A 41 2.48 11.30 -7.36
C GLU A 41 2.66 10.02 -8.19
N GLY A 42 2.42 8.87 -7.57
CA GLY A 42 2.69 7.55 -8.12
C GLY A 42 4.14 7.12 -7.81
N VAL A 43 4.27 6.01 -7.10
CA VAL A 43 5.56 5.47 -6.68
C VAL A 43 6.29 4.82 -7.89
N THR A 44 7.60 4.98 -7.96
CA THR A 44 8.40 4.30 -8.98
C THR A 44 8.81 2.92 -8.48
N LEU A 45 8.34 1.87 -9.14
CA LEU A 45 8.73 0.49 -8.86
C LEU A 45 9.77 0.01 -9.87
N SER A 46 10.34 -1.17 -9.65
CA SER A 46 11.35 -1.78 -10.53
C SER A 46 10.90 -2.00 -11.98
N ASP A 47 9.60 -2.11 -12.23
CA ASP A 47 8.96 -2.25 -13.54
C ASP A 47 8.33 -0.94 -14.04
N GLY A 48 8.66 0.18 -13.41
CA GLY A 48 8.24 1.53 -13.79
C GLY A 48 7.28 2.19 -12.80
N LYS A 49 6.89 3.41 -13.14
CA LYS A 49 5.98 4.23 -12.32
C LYS A 49 4.57 3.63 -12.30
N VAL A 50 3.97 3.57 -11.11
CA VAL A 50 2.56 3.20 -10.95
C VAL A 50 1.65 4.43 -11.04
N LYS A 51 0.36 4.21 -11.29
CA LYS A 51 -0.64 5.27 -11.21
C LYS A 51 -0.68 5.86 -9.79
N PRO A 52 -1.03 7.15 -9.67
CA PRO A 52 -1.38 7.76 -8.40
C PRO A 52 -2.29 6.89 -7.55
N ALA A 53 -2.00 6.83 -6.25
CA ALA A 53 -2.78 6.15 -5.23
C ALA A 53 -3.11 7.12 -4.10
N ILE A 54 -4.18 6.82 -3.37
CA ILE A 54 -4.55 7.58 -2.17
C ILE A 54 -4.07 6.80 -0.95
N LEU A 55 -3.19 7.40 -0.15
CA LEU A 55 -2.79 6.90 1.16
C LEU A 55 -3.47 7.76 2.23
N THR A 56 -4.21 7.14 3.14
CA THR A 56 -4.92 7.80 4.23
C THR A 56 -4.54 7.15 5.54
N TYR A 57 -3.89 7.92 6.41
CA TYR A 57 -3.62 7.52 7.78
C TYR A 57 -4.94 7.34 8.56
N ILE A 58 -5.03 6.28 9.37
CA ILE A 58 -6.18 6.00 10.24
C ILE A 58 -5.77 6.11 11.71
N ASP A 59 -4.71 5.40 12.09
CA ASP A 59 -4.09 5.45 13.41
C ASP A 59 -2.58 5.17 13.33
N ASN A 60 -1.88 5.15 14.47
CA ASN A 60 -0.41 5.11 14.55
C ASN A 60 0.26 4.06 13.66
N GLN A 61 -0.41 2.95 13.36
CA GLN A 61 0.14 1.88 12.54
C GLN A 61 -0.78 1.52 11.36
N THR A 62 -2.05 1.92 11.39
CA THR A 62 -3.05 1.54 10.39
C THR A 62 -3.25 2.65 9.36
N SER A 63 -3.27 2.25 8.10
CA SER A 63 -3.52 3.14 6.96
C SER A 63 -4.40 2.49 5.91
N HIS A 64 -5.10 3.30 5.14
CA HIS A 64 -5.81 2.86 3.95
C HIS A 64 -5.07 3.26 2.68
N VAL A 65 -4.92 2.32 1.76
CA VAL A 65 -4.40 2.57 0.41
C VAL A 65 -5.47 2.29 -0.63
N THR A 66 -5.74 3.26 -1.49
CA THR A 66 -6.62 3.11 -2.64
C THR A 66 -5.82 3.19 -3.93
N ILE A 67 -5.80 2.10 -4.71
CA ILE A 67 -5.17 2.03 -6.03
C ILE A 67 -6.21 1.91 -7.15
N TYR A 68 -5.85 2.41 -8.33
CA TYR A 68 -6.72 2.43 -9.52
C TYR A 68 -6.21 1.51 -10.64
N GLU A 69 -5.30 0.61 -10.30
CA GLU A 69 -4.82 -0.46 -11.16
C GLU A 69 -4.53 -1.71 -10.30
N GLY A 70 -4.12 -2.80 -10.93
CA GLY A 70 -3.92 -4.07 -10.23
C GLY A 70 -2.62 -4.77 -10.61
N LYS A 71 -1.48 -4.08 -10.49
CA LYS A 71 -0.18 -4.73 -10.74
C LYS A 71 0.11 -5.78 -9.64
N TYR A 72 0.95 -6.77 -9.98
CA TYR A 72 1.33 -7.84 -9.07
C TYR A 72 1.96 -7.27 -7.78
N HIS A 73 1.36 -7.61 -6.63
CA HIS A 73 1.78 -7.14 -5.31
C HIS A 73 1.98 -5.62 -5.21
N GLN A 74 1.20 -4.83 -5.95
CA GLN A 74 1.43 -3.39 -6.08
C GLN A 74 1.51 -2.68 -4.74
N VAL A 75 0.51 -2.82 -3.85
CA VAL A 75 0.49 -2.14 -2.55
C VAL A 75 1.73 -2.48 -1.73
N LYS A 76 2.04 -3.78 -1.60
CA LYS A 76 3.23 -4.31 -0.94
C LYS A 76 4.53 -3.69 -1.49
N ARG A 77 4.66 -3.61 -2.82
CA ARG A 77 5.82 -3.02 -3.50
C ARG A 77 5.90 -1.50 -3.32
N MET A 78 4.77 -0.80 -3.27
CA MET A 78 4.73 0.65 -3.01
C MET A 78 5.28 0.96 -1.62
N PHE A 79 4.82 0.26 -0.57
CA PHE A 79 5.36 0.43 0.78
C PHE A 79 6.84 0.05 0.89
N HIS A 80 7.29 -0.97 0.15
CA HIS A 80 8.70 -1.32 0.10
C HIS A 80 9.57 -0.22 -0.53
N SER A 81 9.05 0.44 -1.56
CA SER A 81 9.78 1.48 -2.30
C SER A 81 10.01 2.74 -1.46
N ILE A 82 9.11 3.06 -0.53
CA ILE A 82 9.27 4.20 0.38
C ILE A 82 10.05 3.83 1.65
N GLN A 83 10.81 2.72 1.61
CA GLN A 83 11.59 2.19 2.72
C GLN A 83 10.80 1.94 4.00
N MET A 84 9.48 1.85 3.91
CA MET A 84 8.69 1.57 5.09
C MET A 84 8.85 0.10 5.43
N ARG A 85 9.15 -0.18 6.70
CA ARG A 85 9.06 -1.54 7.22
C ARG A 85 7.57 -1.79 7.47
N TYR A 86 6.98 -2.67 6.67
CA TYR A 86 5.58 -3.03 6.79
C TYR A 86 5.50 -4.52 7.10
N TYR A 87 4.54 -4.88 7.95
CA TYR A 87 4.24 -6.27 8.25
C TYR A 87 3.07 -6.66 7.35
N ILE A 88 3.26 -7.77 6.66
CA ILE A 88 2.39 -8.29 5.61
C ILE A 88 1.86 -9.59 6.13
#